data_AF-A0A963PK67-F1
#
_entry.id   AF-A0A963PK67-F1
#
_cell.length_a   1.000
_cell.length_b   1.000
_cell.length_c   1.000
_cell.angle_alpha   90.00
_cell.angle_beta   90.00
_cell.angle_gamma   90.00
#
_symmetry.space_group_name_H-M   'P 1'
#
loop_
_entity.id
_entity.type
_entity.pdbx_description
1 polymer ?
#
loop_
_entity_poly.entity_id
_entity_poly.type
_entity_poly.pdbx_seq_one_letter_code
_entity_poly.pdbx_strand_id
1 'polypeptide(L)'
;MEGAINSNTSRPVPPANTGSALLNFISDASLKLIQLERRIDPLFRPLFDATLRDPLARGVTALINWQRPLENLALAEERLLPDEEACVDSIIESFRAQMRLLWKPGGFERGGNTKTQGIVRAELIVRDDLPEPMRRGIFATPRSYRAWVRFSGPGPYVTPDIDDVGFMSISIKLMGVPGPKLMDEEQFTQDMFGVSPPTFVTRDVRDNAQLQKESLKNASIFYFVNLHRPHLLDGIMQGLFIKTQSSPFEAPYFSCVPYLLGEGQAMQYSVWPKSRRRTPIPRLPLRPPDDYLRLAMVQALAEGDVELELRLQLQTDPHLMPIENAGVLWPERLSPRVPVATLR
;
A
#
# COMPACT_ATOMS: atom_id res chain seq x y z
N MET A 1 0.57 -35.67 -18.12
CA MET A 1 -0.59 -35.13 -17.38
C MET A 1 -0.04 -34.38 -16.16
N GLU A 2 0.51 -33.19 -16.40
CA GLU A 2 0.84 -32.26 -15.33
C GLU A 2 -0.47 -31.76 -14.75
N GLY A 3 -0.77 -32.16 -13.51
CA GLY A 3 -1.89 -31.61 -12.76
C GLY A 3 -1.63 -30.12 -12.61
N ALA A 4 -2.37 -29.30 -13.35
CA ALA A 4 -2.41 -27.86 -13.17
C ALA A 4 -2.63 -27.58 -11.68
N ILE A 5 -1.61 -27.04 -11.01
CA ILE A 5 -1.74 -26.55 -9.64
C ILE A 5 -2.76 -25.41 -9.72
N ASN A 6 -4.00 -25.72 -9.32
CA ASN A 6 -5.17 -24.86 -9.31
C ASN A 6 -5.05 -23.71 -8.26
N SER A 7 -3.83 -23.25 -7.93
CA SER A 7 -3.56 -22.32 -6.82
C SER A 7 -4.11 -20.91 -7.05
N ASN A 8 -4.43 -20.56 -8.30
CA ASN A 8 -4.93 -19.22 -8.68
C ASN A 8 -6.44 -19.14 -8.88
N THR A 9 -7.21 -20.12 -8.43
CA THR A 9 -8.68 -20.00 -8.47
C THR A 9 -9.13 -18.93 -7.48
N SER A 10 -9.69 -17.83 -7.98
CA SER A 10 -10.29 -16.79 -7.13
C SER A 10 -11.32 -17.40 -6.20
N ARG A 11 -11.28 -17.03 -4.92
CA ARG A 11 -12.19 -17.50 -3.88
C ARG A 11 -12.68 -16.32 -3.04
N PRO A 12 -13.92 -16.37 -2.54
CA PRO A 12 -14.40 -15.40 -1.57
C PRO A 12 -13.53 -15.41 -0.31
N VAL A 13 -13.51 -14.28 0.39
CA VAL A 13 -12.94 -14.18 1.74
C VAL A 13 -13.70 -15.16 2.66
N PRO A 14 -13.01 -15.99 3.46
CA PRO A 14 -13.65 -16.86 4.44
C PRO A 14 -14.42 -16.05 5.50
N PRO A 15 -15.45 -16.62 6.13
CA PRO A 15 -16.20 -15.95 7.18
C PRO A 15 -15.31 -15.64 8.40
N ALA A 16 -15.75 -14.66 9.19
CA ALA A 16 -15.16 -14.33 10.48
C ALA A 16 -15.17 -15.52 11.46
N ASN A 17 -14.08 -15.67 12.22
CA ASN A 17 -13.90 -16.70 13.24
C ASN A 17 -13.37 -16.10 14.55
N THR A 18 -14.19 -15.27 15.19
CA THR A 18 -13.87 -14.58 16.44
C THR A 18 -14.17 -15.42 17.70
N GLY A 19 -14.80 -16.58 17.54
CA GLY A 19 -15.38 -17.35 18.64
C GLY A 19 -16.74 -16.83 19.15
N SER A 20 -17.28 -15.75 18.56
CA SER A 20 -18.58 -15.18 18.88
C SER A 20 -19.46 -15.04 17.64
N ALA A 21 -20.65 -15.63 17.67
CA ALA A 21 -21.60 -15.56 16.55
C ALA A 21 -22.01 -14.11 16.23
N LEU A 22 -22.19 -13.28 17.27
CA LEU A 22 -22.53 -11.86 17.09
C LEU A 22 -21.40 -11.09 16.41
N LEU A 23 -20.16 -11.26 16.87
CA LEU A 23 -19.01 -10.56 16.29
C LEU A 23 -18.73 -11.04 14.87
N ASN A 24 -18.91 -12.35 14.59
CA ASN A 24 -18.79 -12.88 13.24
C ASN A 24 -19.83 -12.24 12.30
N PHE A 25 -21.08 -12.16 12.74
CA PHE A 25 -22.15 -11.51 11.96
C PHE A 25 -21.82 -10.05 11.66
N ILE A 26 -21.35 -9.28 12.66
CA ILE A 26 -20.97 -7.87 12.47
C ILE A 26 -19.84 -7.74 11.45
N SER A 27 -18.80 -8.56 11.55
CA SER A 27 -17.66 -8.54 10.63
C SER A 27 -18.09 -8.88 9.19
N ASP A 28 -18.80 -10.00 9.02
CA ASP A 28 -19.24 -10.47 7.71
C ASP A 28 -20.24 -9.49 7.05
N ALA A 29 -21.13 -8.89 7.84
CA ALA A 29 -22.05 -7.86 7.36
C ALA A 29 -21.30 -6.60 6.93
N SER A 30 -20.31 -6.16 7.70
CA SER A 30 -19.48 -4.99 7.37
C SER A 30 -18.71 -5.20 6.06
N LEU A 31 -18.12 -6.39 5.87
CA LEU A 31 -17.43 -6.74 4.63
C LEU A 31 -18.39 -6.73 3.42
N LYS A 32 -19.59 -7.30 3.57
CA LYS A 32 -20.61 -7.29 2.50
C LYS A 32 -21.05 -5.87 2.13
N LEU A 33 -21.20 -4.98 3.11
CA LEU A 33 -21.54 -3.58 2.87
C LEU A 33 -20.45 -2.88 2.04
N ILE A 34 -19.18 -3.08 2.38
CA ILE A 34 -18.04 -2.55 1.61
C ILE A 34 -18.04 -3.11 0.17
N GLN A 35 -18.28 -4.42 0.00
CA GLN A 35 -18.35 -5.04 -1.32
C GLN A 35 -19.50 -4.51 -2.18
N LEU A 36 -20.63 -4.15 -1.56
CA LEU A 36 -21.76 -3.53 -2.24
C LEU A 36 -21.45 -2.07 -2.62
N GLU A 37 -20.88 -1.31 -1.67
CA GLU A 37 -20.48 0.08 -1.85
C GLU A 37 -19.54 0.25 -3.05
N ARG A 38 -18.55 -0.63 -3.21
CA ARG A 38 -17.60 -0.60 -4.34
C ARG A 38 -18.25 -0.62 -5.72
N ARG A 39 -19.47 -1.14 -5.86
CA ARG A 39 -20.19 -1.19 -7.14
C ARG A 39 -20.77 0.16 -7.55
N ILE A 40 -20.97 1.03 -6.57
CA ILE A 40 -21.57 2.36 -6.74
C ILE A 40 -20.58 3.49 -6.41
N ASP A 41 -19.46 3.19 -5.74
CA ASP A 41 -18.36 4.13 -5.47
C ASP A 41 -18.03 5.01 -6.69
N PRO A 42 -17.82 4.47 -7.92
CA PRO A 42 -17.47 5.30 -9.06
C PRO A 42 -18.50 6.36 -9.45
N LEU A 43 -19.74 6.26 -8.99
CA LEU A 43 -20.81 7.23 -9.30
C LEU A 43 -20.66 8.53 -8.51
N PHE A 44 -20.14 8.49 -7.28
CA PHE A 44 -20.00 9.67 -6.41
C PHE A 44 -18.53 10.00 -6.07
N ARG A 45 -17.62 9.03 -6.24
CA ARG A 45 -16.20 9.18 -5.90
C ARG A 45 -15.52 10.39 -6.54
N PRO A 46 -15.72 10.71 -7.83
CA PRO A 46 -15.07 11.89 -8.42
C PRO A 46 -15.45 13.20 -7.73
N LEU A 47 -16.72 13.36 -7.36
CA LEU A 47 -17.20 14.54 -6.64
C LEU A 47 -16.64 14.58 -5.22
N PHE A 48 -16.65 13.45 -4.52
CA PHE A 48 -16.08 13.33 -3.18
C PHE A 48 -14.58 13.67 -3.14
N ASP A 49 -13.80 13.08 -4.05
CA ASP A 49 -12.35 13.33 -4.19
C ASP A 49 -12.07 14.80 -4.48
N ALA A 50 -12.88 15.45 -5.32
CA ALA A 50 -12.69 16.84 -5.71
C ALA A 50 -13.07 17.87 -4.62
N THR A 51 -13.91 17.49 -3.65
CA THR A 51 -14.51 18.46 -2.71
C THR A 51 -14.23 18.16 -1.23
N LEU A 52 -14.26 16.90 -0.82
CA LEU A 52 -14.28 16.51 0.59
C LEU A 52 -13.01 15.76 1.03
N ARG A 53 -12.43 14.93 0.16
CA ARG A 53 -11.31 14.05 0.56
C ARG A 53 -10.15 14.82 1.20
N ASP A 54 -9.60 15.81 0.49
CA ASP A 54 -8.38 16.48 0.96
C ASP A 54 -8.63 17.38 2.19
N PRO A 55 -9.74 18.14 2.29
CA PRO A 55 -10.11 18.81 3.54
C PRO A 55 -10.27 17.86 4.73
N LEU A 56 -10.95 16.73 4.55
CA LEU A 56 -11.12 15.72 5.60
C LEU A 56 -9.78 15.09 5.99
N ALA A 57 -8.93 14.74 5.01
CA ALA A 57 -7.60 14.17 5.27
C ALA A 57 -6.73 15.13 6.08
N ARG A 58 -6.75 16.44 5.77
CA ARG A 58 -6.06 17.46 6.57
C ARG A 58 -6.61 17.55 7.99
N GLY A 59 -7.93 17.51 8.15
CA GLY A 59 -8.57 17.52 9.48
C GLY A 59 -8.20 16.30 10.32
N VAL A 60 -8.25 15.10 9.74
CA VAL A 60 -7.85 13.85 10.40
C VAL A 60 -6.37 13.88 10.76
N THR A 61 -5.50 14.33 9.85
CA THR A 61 -4.05 14.46 10.10
C THR A 61 -3.77 15.43 11.25
N ALA A 62 -4.44 16.58 11.27
CA ALA A 62 -4.30 17.55 12.35
C ALA A 62 -4.74 16.96 13.69
N LEU A 63 -5.83 16.19 13.72
CA LEU A 63 -6.32 15.52 14.91
C LEU A 63 -5.35 14.42 15.39
N ILE A 64 -4.77 13.63 14.47
CA ILE A 64 -3.73 12.65 14.80
C ILE A 64 -2.52 13.35 15.43
N ASN A 65 -2.00 14.41 14.79
CA ASN A 65 -0.84 15.14 15.30
C ASN A 65 -1.11 15.80 16.66
N TRP A 66 -2.32 16.34 16.87
CA TRP A 66 -2.73 16.90 18.16
C TRP A 66 -2.77 15.86 19.30
N GLN A 67 -3.13 14.61 18.99
CA GLN A 67 -3.16 13.52 19.98
C GLN A 67 -1.78 12.91 20.26
N ARG A 68 -0.80 13.13 19.36
CA ARG A 68 0.53 12.54 19.47
C ARG A 68 1.42 13.37 20.40
N PRO A 69 2.28 12.73 21.22
CA PRO A 69 3.27 13.45 22.01
C PRO A 69 4.30 14.14 21.11
N LEU A 70 4.85 15.24 21.61
CA LEU A 70 6.03 15.87 21.03
C LEU A 70 7.26 15.05 21.44
N GLU A 71 7.86 14.32 20.50
CA GLU A 71 8.97 13.41 20.78
C GLU A 71 10.35 14.10 20.78
N ASN A 72 10.43 15.34 20.28
CA ASN A 72 11.67 16.15 20.17
C ASN A 72 12.82 15.45 19.42
N LEU A 73 12.49 14.57 18.48
CA LEU A 73 13.44 13.92 17.58
C LEU A 73 13.97 14.93 16.55
N ALA A 74 15.19 14.71 16.09
CA ALA A 74 15.78 15.40 14.94
C ALA A 74 15.22 14.84 13.61
N LEU A 75 15.57 15.51 12.51
CA LEU A 75 15.31 14.95 11.18
C LEU A 75 16.08 13.65 11.00
N ALA A 76 15.44 12.67 10.35
CA ALA A 76 15.98 11.34 10.12
C ALA A 76 16.36 10.53 11.39
N GLU A 77 15.96 10.98 12.57
CA GLU A 77 16.19 10.25 13.81
C GLU A 77 15.08 9.21 14.03
N GLU A 78 15.49 7.96 14.21
CA GLU A 78 14.63 6.82 14.54
C GLU A 78 14.71 6.51 16.04
N ARG A 79 13.61 6.03 16.60
CA ARG A 79 13.53 5.54 17.98
C ARG A 79 12.92 4.15 18.02
N LEU A 80 13.73 3.17 18.42
CA LEU A 80 13.29 1.79 18.63
C LEU A 80 12.25 1.67 19.75
N LEU A 81 11.29 0.77 19.58
CA LEU A 81 10.30 0.46 20.61
C LEU A 81 10.87 -0.58 21.61
N PRO A 82 10.63 -0.42 22.93
CA PRO A 82 11.12 -1.39 23.93
C PRO A 82 10.60 -2.82 23.74
N ASP A 83 9.42 -2.98 23.16
CA ASP A 83 8.72 -4.25 22.92
C ASP A 83 8.70 -4.65 21.43
N GLU A 84 9.58 -4.07 20.62
CA GLU A 84 9.62 -4.27 19.16
C GLU A 84 9.77 -5.75 18.78
N GLU A 85 10.75 -6.45 19.36
CA GLU A 85 11.02 -7.87 19.08
C GLU A 85 9.81 -8.76 19.44
N ALA A 86 9.19 -8.52 20.60
CA ALA A 86 7.99 -9.25 21.01
C ALA A 86 6.79 -8.98 20.09
N CYS A 87 6.67 -7.77 19.55
CA CYS A 87 5.65 -7.44 18.55
C CYS A 87 5.91 -8.17 17.23
N VAL A 88 7.17 -8.20 16.78
CA VAL A 88 7.60 -8.93 15.59
C VAL A 88 7.29 -10.42 15.72
N ASP A 89 7.62 -11.05 16.84
CA ASP A 89 7.30 -12.45 17.10
C ASP A 89 5.79 -12.70 17.04
N SER A 90 4.98 -11.82 17.65
CA SER A 90 3.52 -11.93 17.59
C SER A 90 2.98 -11.80 16.16
N ILE A 91 3.59 -10.99 15.30
CA ILE A 91 3.25 -10.87 13.87
C ILE A 91 3.59 -12.18 13.16
N ILE A 92 4.80 -12.70 13.36
CA ILE A 92 5.28 -13.93 12.74
C ILE A 92 4.37 -15.11 13.11
N GLU A 93 4.01 -15.26 14.38
CA GLU A 93 3.12 -16.33 14.84
C GLU A 93 1.73 -16.23 14.20
N SER A 94 1.13 -15.04 14.21
CA SER A 94 -0.22 -14.81 13.67
C SER A 94 -0.26 -15.06 12.15
N PHE A 95 0.72 -14.53 11.42
CA PHE A 95 0.85 -14.77 9.98
C PHE A 95 1.10 -16.24 9.67
N ARG A 96 2.00 -16.90 10.40
CA ARG A 96 2.29 -18.33 10.19
C ARG A 96 1.05 -19.19 10.41
N ALA A 97 0.26 -18.90 11.44
CA ALA A 97 -1.01 -19.56 11.68
C ALA A 97 -1.99 -19.33 10.52
N GLN A 98 -2.16 -18.08 10.09
CA GLN A 98 -3.05 -17.74 8.97
C GLN A 98 -2.62 -18.46 7.68
N MET A 99 -1.34 -18.42 7.34
CA MET A 99 -0.82 -19.04 6.12
C MET A 99 -1.02 -20.56 6.11
N ARG A 100 -0.86 -21.23 7.26
CA ARG A 100 -1.11 -22.68 7.37
C ARG A 100 -2.59 -23.04 7.27
N LEU A 101 -3.49 -22.15 7.68
CA LEU A 101 -4.93 -22.36 7.53
C LEU A 101 -5.39 -22.17 6.08
N LEU A 102 -4.80 -21.21 5.37
CA LEU A 102 -5.21 -20.86 4.01
C LEU A 102 -4.60 -21.76 2.94
N TRP A 103 -3.35 -22.17 3.12
CA TRP A 103 -2.56 -22.82 2.09
C TRP A 103 -2.12 -24.22 2.50
N LYS A 104 -2.27 -25.18 1.58
CA LYS A 104 -1.78 -26.54 1.80
C LYS A 104 -0.25 -26.59 1.62
N PRO A 105 0.47 -27.41 2.40
CA PRO A 105 1.89 -27.67 2.14
C PRO A 105 2.16 -28.01 0.66
N GLY A 106 3.14 -27.34 0.06
CA GLY A 106 3.48 -27.49 -1.36
C GLY A 106 2.82 -26.47 -2.31
N GLY A 107 1.88 -25.64 -1.84
CA GLY A 107 1.32 -24.53 -2.61
C GLY A 107 1.00 -23.34 -1.71
N PHE A 108 1.93 -22.39 -1.60
CA PHE A 108 1.81 -21.16 -0.82
C PHE A 108 1.78 -19.94 -1.74
N GLU A 109 0.86 -19.03 -1.47
CA GLU A 109 0.89 -17.68 -2.04
C GLU A 109 1.47 -16.69 -1.03
N ARG A 110 1.69 -15.45 -1.46
CA ARG A 110 2.16 -14.37 -0.56
C ARG A 110 1.08 -14.06 0.49
N GLY A 111 1.48 -13.93 1.76
CA GLY A 111 0.55 -13.63 2.86
C GLY A 111 0.01 -12.20 2.86
N GLY A 112 0.75 -11.26 2.28
CA GLY A 112 0.27 -9.94 1.90
C GLY A 112 0.35 -9.78 0.38
N ASN A 113 -0.49 -8.93 -0.18
CA ASN A 113 -0.47 -8.63 -1.60
C ASN A 113 -0.55 -9.86 -2.52
N THR A 114 -1.47 -10.76 -2.18
CA THR A 114 -1.52 -12.15 -2.65
C THR A 114 -1.80 -12.22 -4.14
N LYS A 115 -2.91 -11.63 -4.60
CA LYS A 115 -3.31 -11.69 -6.00
C LYS A 115 -2.42 -10.78 -6.85
N THR A 116 -1.64 -11.39 -7.74
CA THR A 116 -0.85 -10.66 -8.75
C THR A 116 -1.77 -10.25 -9.91
N GLN A 117 -1.89 -8.94 -10.18
CA GLN A 117 -2.58 -8.47 -11.38
C GLN A 117 -1.68 -8.58 -12.61
N GLY A 118 -0.40 -8.18 -12.48
CA GLY A 118 0.58 -8.31 -13.55
C GLY A 118 2.02 -8.10 -13.07
N ILE A 119 2.97 -8.66 -13.82
CA ILE A 119 4.40 -8.41 -13.67
C ILE A 119 4.92 -7.95 -15.04
N VAL A 120 5.57 -6.80 -15.08
CA VAL A 120 6.01 -6.15 -16.31
C VAL A 120 7.49 -5.79 -16.22
N ARG A 121 8.14 -5.72 -17.39
CA ARG A 121 9.47 -5.13 -17.53
C ARG A 121 9.31 -3.62 -17.64
N ALA A 122 10.23 -2.88 -17.06
CA ALA A 122 10.23 -1.43 -17.11
C ALA A 122 11.67 -0.87 -17.10
N GLU A 123 11.78 0.43 -17.29
CA GLU A 123 12.99 1.21 -17.08
C GLU A 123 12.68 2.39 -16.15
N LEU A 124 13.47 2.57 -15.09
CA LEU A 124 13.43 3.77 -14.24
C LEU A 124 14.51 4.75 -14.71
N ILE A 125 14.07 5.89 -15.25
CA ILE A 125 14.90 6.92 -15.85
C ILE A 125 14.99 8.11 -14.89
N VAL A 126 16.14 8.30 -14.25
CA VAL A 126 16.41 9.39 -13.30
C VAL A 126 16.63 10.69 -14.04
N ARG A 127 15.97 11.78 -13.59
CA ARG A 127 16.07 13.09 -14.22
C ARG A 127 17.45 13.73 -14.03
N ASP A 128 17.80 14.65 -14.90
CA ASP A 128 19.07 15.40 -14.88
C ASP A 128 19.01 16.75 -14.14
N ASP A 129 17.81 17.20 -13.81
CA ASP A 129 17.52 18.51 -13.22
C ASP A 129 17.12 18.45 -11.73
N LEU A 130 17.50 17.39 -11.02
CA LEU A 130 17.13 17.22 -9.61
C LEU A 130 17.74 18.32 -8.73
N PRO A 131 17.03 18.82 -7.70
CA PRO A 131 17.64 19.65 -6.66
C PRO A 131 18.79 18.92 -5.97
N GLU A 132 19.85 19.64 -5.58
CA GLU A 132 21.03 19.07 -4.92
C GLU A 132 20.68 18.15 -3.73
N PRO A 133 19.75 18.52 -2.81
CA PRO A 133 19.41 17.67 -1.67
C PRO A 133 18.82 16.30 -2.05
N MET A 134 18.27 16.17 -3.26
CA MET A 134 17.67 14.93 -3.75
C MET A 134 18.64 14.06 -4.55
N ARG A 135 19.83 14.57 -4.89
CA ARG A 135 20.86 13.83 -5.64
C ARG A 135 21.63 12.91 -4.71
N ARG A 136 20.98 11.85 -4.22
CA ARG A 136 21.56 10.84 -3.32
C ARG A 136 21.18 9.43 -3.77
N GLY A 137 22.05 8.45 -3.48
CA GLY A 137 21.81 7.04 -3.82
C GLY A 137 21.55 6.84 -5.32
N ILE A 138 20.46 6.15 -5.66
CA ILE A 138 20.06 5.92 -7.07
C ILE A 138 19.72 7.21 -7.84
N PHE A 139 19.49 8.33 -7.15
CA PHE A 139 19.19 9.62 -7.75
C PHE A 139 20.43 10.52 -7.91
N ALA A 140 21.61 10.06 -7.50
CA ALA A 140 22.83 10.88 -7.49
C ALA A 140 23.28 11.31 -8.89
N THR A 141 23.09 10.46 -9.89
CA THR A 141 23.48 10.70 -11.28
C THR A 141 22.33 10.40 -12.22
N PRO A 142 22.14 11.19 -13.30
CA PRO A 142 21.11 10.92 -14.29
C PRO A 142 21.46 9.63 -15.04
N ARG A 143 20.63 8.62 -14.92
CA ARG A 143 20.80 7.32 -15.58
C ARG A 143 19.51 6.52 -15.60
N SER A 144 19.52 5.45 -16.38
CA SER A 144 18.44 4.48 -16.42
C SER A 144 18.79 3.19 -15.68
N TYR A 145 17.80 2.62 -14.99
CA TYR A 145 17.86 1.31 -14.37
C TYR A 145 16.81 0.40 -15.00
N ARG A 146 17.24 -0.79 -15.46
CA ARG A 146 16.28 -1.85 -15.81
C ARG A 146 15.50 -2.24 -14.57
N ALA A 147 14.21 -2.48 -14.71
CA ALA A 147 13.33 -2.79 -13.59
C ALA A 147 12.33 -3.90 -13.92
N TRP A 148 11.88 -4.57 -12.86
CA TRP A 148 10.68 -5.40 -12.86
C TRP A 148 9.65 -4.75 -11.97
N VAL A 149 8.40 -4.64 -12.44
CA VAL A 149 7.31 -4.03 -11.69
C VAL A 149 6.19 -5.03 -11.52
N ARG A 150 5.75 -5.24 -10.29
CA ARG A 150 4.62 -6.09 -9.94
C ARG A 150 3.47 -5.24 -9.42
N PHE A 151 2.28 -5.46 -9.96
CA PHE A 151 1.02 -4.92 -9.46
C PHE A 151 0.24 -6.04 -8.78
N SER A 152 -0.32 -5.76 -7.61
CA SER A 152 -1.08 -6.73 -6.83
C SER A 152 -2.22 -6.11 -6.04
N GLY A 153 -3.21 -6.94 -5.72
CA GLY A 153 -4.28 -6.60 -4.78
C GLY A 153 -3.77 -6.69 -3.35
N PRO A 154 -4.65 -6.61 -2.35
CA PRO A 154 -4.27 -6.88 -0.97
C PRO A 154 -4.17 -8.40 -0.75
N GLY A 155 -4.01 -8.82 0.50
CA GLY A 155 -3.91 -10.22 0.89
C GLY A 155 -4.63 -10.47 2.22
N PRO A 156 -4.67 -11.73 2.70
CA PRO A 156 -3.98 -12.91 2.17
C PRO A 156 -4.77 -13.69 1.09
N TYR A 157 -5.88 -13.14 0.59
CA TYR A 157 -6.81 -13.87 -0.26
C TYR A 157 -6.60 -13.60 -1.75
N VAL A 158 -6.88 -14.60 -2.58
CA VAL A 158 -7.03 -14.43 -4.03
C VAL A 158 -8.51 -14.28 -4.32
N THR A 159 -9.00 -13.06 -4.32
CA THR A 159 -10.42 -12.71 -4.50
C THR A 159 -10.70 -12.19 -5.91
N PRO A 160 -11.95 -12.23 -6.38
CA PRO A 160 -12.39 -11.43 -7.52
C PRO A 160 -12.04 -9.97 -7.30
N ASP A 161 -11.50 -9.28 -8.32
CA ASP A 161 -10.95 -7.94 -8.17
C ASP A 161 -11.95 -6.97 -7.51
N ILE A 162 -13.21 -6.98 -7.94
CA ILE A 162 -14.26 -6.08 -7.40
C ILE A 162 -14.53 -6.30 -5.91
N ASP A 163 -14.30 -7.50 -5.40
CA ASP A 163 -14.53 -7.87 -4.01
C ASP A 163 -13.35 -7.44 -3.12
N ASP A 164 -12.26 -6.88 -3.67
CA ASP A 164 -11.06 -6.44 -2.93
C ASP A 164 -10.27 -5.25 -3.53
N VAL A 165 -10.87 -4.53 -4.49
CA VAL A 165 -10.21 -3.49 -5.32
C VAL A 165 -9.75 -2.25 -4.54
N GLY A 166 -10.23 -2.08 -3.31
CA GLY A 166 -10.03 -0.86 -2.52
C GLY A 166 -8.56 -0.48 -2.26
N PHE A 167 -7.68 -1.48 -2.26
CA PHE A 167 -6.27 -1.35 -1.93
C PHE A 167 -5.44 -2.00 -3.04
N MET A 168 -4.62 -1.19 -3.73
CA MET A 168 -3.69 -1.71 -4.74
C MET A 168 -2.26 -1.52 -4.28
N SER A 169 -1.35 -2.32 -4.84
CA SER A 169 0.07 -2.23 -4.53
C SER A 169 0.94 -2.35 -5.75
N ILE A 170 2.08 -1.67 -5.69
CA ILE A 170 3.16 -1.70 -6.66
C ILE A 170 4.44 -2.15 -5.95
N SER A 171 5.24 -2.99 -6.62
CA SER A 171 6.59 -3.34 -6.20
C SER A 171 7.51 -3.17 -7.40
N ILE A 172 8.58 -2.40 -7.24
CA ILE A 172 9.55 -2.08 -8.28
C ILE A 172 10.90 -2.63 -7.83
N LYS A 173 11.46 -3.57 -8.57
CA LYS A 173 12.82 -4.08 -8.37
C LYS A 173 13.72 -3.47 -9.41
N LEU A 174 14.63 -2.60 -8.99
CA LEU A 174 15.68 -2.02 -9.83
C LEU A 174 16.86 -2.98 -9.94
N MET A 175 17.41 -3.10 -11.13
CA MET A 175 18.55 -3.96 -11.44
C MET A 175 19.81 -3.11 -11.66
N GLY A 176 20.97 -3.65 -11.28
CA GLY A 176 22.27 -2.98 -11.45
C GLY A 176 22.50 -1.82 -10.49
N VAL A 177 21.90 -1.86 -9.30
CA VAL A 177 22.09 -0.85 -8.24
C VAL A 177 23.29 -1.24 -7.37
N PRO A 178 24.43 -0.53 -7.43
CA PRO A 178 25.61 -0.88 -6.66
C PRO A 178 25.45 -0.51 -5.18
N GLY A 179 26.26 -1.14 -4.32
CA GLY A 179 26.34 -0.83 -2.90
C GLY A 179 26.14 -2.05 -2.01
N PRO A 180 26.49 -1.94 -0.72
CA PRO A 180 26.24 -3.00 0.25
C PRO A 180 24.73 -3.20 0.45
N LYS A 181 24.34 -4.45 0.71
CA LYS A 181 22.97 -4.88 1.01
C LYS A 181 22.91 -5.42 2.43
N LEU A 182 21.73 -5.36 3.04
CA LEU A 182 21.48 -6.00 4.34
C LEU A 182 21.40 -7.52 4.24
N MET A 183 21.04 -8.04 3.05
CA MET A 183 20.95 -9.47 2.76
C MET A 183 22.11 -9.90 1.87
N ASP A 184 22.81 -10.97 2.21
CA ASP A 184 23.99 -11.46 1.49
C ASP A 184 23.62 -12.15 0.17
N GLU A 185 22.42 -12.75 0.10
CA GLU A 185 21.95 -13.56 -1.03
C GLU A 185 21.47 -12.73 -2.21
N GLU A 186 21.28 -11.43 -2.04
CA GLU A 186 20.81 -10.53 -3.09
C GLU A 186 21.77 -9.36 -3.28
N GLN A 187 22.36 -9.25 -4.46
CA GLN A 187 23.29 -8.19 -4.81
C GLN A 187 22.82 -7.42 -6.05
N PHE A 188 23.29 -6.17 -6.17
CA PHE A 188 23.06 -5.31 -7.33
C PHE A 188 21.59 -4.96 -7.62
N THR A 189 20.73 -4.92 -6.60
CA THR A 189 19.31 -4.56 -6.75
C THR A 189 18.84 -3.61 -5.67
N GLN A 190 17.74 -2.91 -5.91
CA GLN A 190 17.01 -2.17 -4.90
C GLN A 190 15.51 -2.31 -5.11
N ASP A 191 14.80 -2.65 -4.05
CA ASP A 191 13.35 -2.81 -4.09
C ASP A 191 12.66 -1.58 -3.51
N MET A 192 11.59 -1.16 -4.18
CA MET A 192 10.71 -0.08 -3.76
C MET A 192 9.28 -0.60 -3.78
N PHE A 193 8.50 -0.25 -2.77
CA PHE A 193 7.13 -0.73 -2.60
C PHE A 193 6.21 0.46 -2.40
N GLY A 194 4.96 0.31 -2.84
CA GLY A 194 3.96 1.31 -2.53
C GLY A 194 2.55 0.78 -2.60
N VAL A 195 1.65 1.49 -1.94
CA VAL A 195 0.23 1.14 -1.86
C VAL A 195 -0.63 2.34 -2.20
N SER A 196 -1.88 2.13 -2.63
CA SER A 196 -2.71 3.23 -3.12
C SER A 196 -3.17 4.25 -2.07
N PRO A 197 -3.37 3.90 -0.79
CA PRO A 197 -3.52 4.89 0.28
C PRO A 197 -2.18 5.58 0.61
N PRO A 198 -2.17 6.88 0.95
CA PRO A 198 -0.93 7.62 1.19
C PRO A 198 -0.35 7.41 2.60
N THR A 199 -1.10 6.76 3.49
CA THR A 199 -0.68 6.39 4.85
C THR A 199 -0.84 4.89 5.02
N PHE A 200 -0.10 4.31 5.97
CA PHE A 200 -0.24 2.90 6.28
C PHE A 200 -1.41 2.67 7.24
N VAL A 201 -1.97 1.45 7.22
CA VAL A 201 -3.13 1.08 8.06
C VAL A 201 -2.79 0.99 9.56
N THR A 202 -1.51 0.74 9.88
CA THR A 202 -0.98 0.64 11.24
C THR A 202 0.10 1.69 11.43
N ARG A 203 0.12 2.34 12.59
CA ARG A 203 1.04 3.46 12.86
C ARG A 203 2.47 2.97 13.06
N ASP A 204 2.63 1.85 13.76
CA ASP A 204 3.89 1.22 14.12
C ASP A 204 3.77 -0.33 14.13
N VAL A 205 4.81 -1.03 14.59
CA VAL A 205 4.84 -2.49 14.67
C VAL A 205 3.88 -3.06 15.74
N ARG A 206 3.61 -2.31 16.82
CA ARG A 206 2.75 -2.76 17.92
C ARG A 206 1.30 -2.83 17.44
N ASP A 207 0.89 -1.82 16.69
CA ASP A 207 -0.42 -1.79 16.06
C ASP A 207 -0.54 -2.82 14.95
N ASN A 208 0.53 -3.07 14.20
CA ASN A 208 0.54 -4.15 13.21
C ASN A 208 0.33 -5.53 13.87
N ALA A 209 1.00 -5.80 14.99
CA ALA A 209 0.80 -7.02 15.77
C ALA A 209 -0.65 -7.20 16.23
N GLN A 210 -1.33 -6.11 16.60
CA GLN A 210 -2.76 -6.13 16.92
C GLN A 210 -3.60 -6.43 15.66
N LEU A 211 -3.35 -5.74 14.54
CA LEU A 211 -4.08 -5.95 13.30
C LEU A 211 -3.96 -7.40 12.81
N GLN A 212 -2.77 -8.02 12.89
CA GLN A 212 -2.58 -9.39 12.44
C GLN A 212 -3.38 -10.42 13.24
N LYS A 213 -3.61 -10.17 14.54
CA LYS A 213 -4.48 -11.02 15.37
C LYS A 213 -5.94 -10.98 14.91
N GLU A 214 -6.42 -9.81 14.49
CA GLU A 214 -7.78 -9.66 13.95
C GLU A 214 -7.90 -10.14 12.50
N SER A 215 -6.83 -9.97 11.70
CA SER A 215 -6.71 -10.52 10.35
C SER A 215 -6.82 -12.04 10.35
N LEU A 216 -6.11 -12.72 11.27
CA LEU A 216 -6.18 -14.17 11.45
C LEU A 216 -7.62 -14.69 11.66
N LYS A 217 -8.48 -13.86 12.28
CA LYS A 217 -9.89 -14.17 12.56
C LYS A 217 -10.84 -13.74 11.45
N ASN A 218 -10.34 -13.19 10.34
CA ASN A 218 -11.13 -12.53 9.29
C ASN A 218 -12.04 -11.42 9.84
N ALA A 219 -11.51 -10.67 10.81
CA ALA A 219 -12.28 -9.70 11.57
C ALA A 219 -11.55 -8.37 11.77
N SER A 220 -10.76 -7.95 10.76
CA SER A 220 -9.94 -6.74 10.80
C SER A 220 -10.73 -5.45 11.11
N ILE A 221 -12.05 -5.43 10.95
CA ILE A 221 -12.87 -4.30 11.39
C ILE A 221 -12.70 -4.00 12.89
N PHE A 222 -12.51 -5.03 13.72
CA PHE A 222 -12.34 -4.88 15.17
C PHE A 222 -11.00 -4.28 15.57
N TYR A 223 -10.03 -4.20 14.66
CA TYR A 223 -8.86 -3.36 14.86
C TYR A 223 -9.27 -1.87 14.94
N PHE A 224 -10.05 -1.39 13.96
CA PHE A 224 -10.43 0.03 13.88
C PHE A 224 -11.36 0.49 15.00
N VAL A 225 -12.29 -0.37 15.42
CA VAL A 225 -13.29 -0.06 16.47
C VAL A 225 -12.87 -0.54 17.86
N ASN A 226 -11.58 -0.82 18.08
CA ASN A 226 -11.08 -1.21 19.39
C ASN A 226 -11.17 -0.05 20.40
N LEU A 227 -11.96 -0.23 21.46
CA LEU A 227 -12.19 0.79 22.47
C LEU A 227 -11.01 1.01 23.44
N HIS A 228 -10.10 0.04 23.56
CA HIS A 228 -8.93 0.13 24.46
C HIS A 228 -7.73 0.74 23.76
N ARG A 229 -7.63 0.56 22.44
CA ARG A 229 -6.58 1.11 21.57
C ARG A 229 -7.24 1.59 20.28
N PRO A 230 -7.77 2.82 20.25
CA PRO A 230 -8.56 3.29 19.12
C PRO A 230 -7.67 3.56 17.91
N HIS A 231 -8.08 2.97 16.78
CA HIS A 231 -7.48 3.17 15.45
C HIS A 231 -8.49 3.80 14.48
N LEU A 232 -9.49 4.50 15.03
CA LEU A 232 -10.58 5.08 14.25
C LEU A 232 -10.07 6.13 13.26
N LEU A 233 -9.10 6.97 13.65
CA LEU A 233 -8.55 8.00 12.77
C LEU A 233 -7.77 7.38 11.61
N ASP A 234 -7.03 6.30 11.86
CA ASP A 234 -6.35 5.53 10.81
C ASP A 234 -7.37 4.90 9.87
N GLY A 235 -8.46 4.33 10.41
CA GLY A 235 -9.57 3.79 9.62
C GLY A 235 -10.29 4.84 8.76
N ILE A 236 -10.55 6.03 9.31
CA ILE A 236 -11.10 7.16 8.54
C ILE A 236 -10.12 7.55 7.43
N MET A 237 -8.83 7.71 7.74
CA MET A 237 -7.81 8.05 6.77
C MET A 237 -7.74 7.01 5.64
N GLN A 238 -7.73 5.72 5.95
CA GLN A 238 -7.77 4.66 4.94
C GLN A 238 -9.04 4.77 4.08
N GLY A 239 -10.22 4.94 4.69
CA GLY A 239 -11.50 5.09 3.98
C GLY A 239 -11.55 6.31 3.04
N LEU A 240 -10.81 7.38 3.36
CA LEU A 240 -10.71 8.54 2.49
C LEU A 240 -9.96 8.26 1.19
N PHE A 241 -9.12 7.22 1.09
CA PHE A 241 -8.29 6.96 -0.10
C PHE A 241 -8.55 5.60 -0.75
N ILE A 242 -9.09 4.65 0.00
CA ILE A 242 -9.61 3.39 -0.53
C ILE A 242 -10.81 3.72 -1.42
N LYS A 243 -10.79 3.22 -2.66
CA LYS A 243 -11.83 3.44 -3.66
C LYS A 243 -11.84 2.34 -4.70
N THR A 244 -12.91 2.24 -5.48
CA THR A 244 -13.00 1.32 -6.59
C THR A 244 -12.07 1.77 -7.72
N GLN A 245 -11.06 0.95 -8.00
CA GLN A 245 -10.04 1.21 -9.01
C GLN A 245 -10.42 0.56 -10.35
N SER A 246 -10.15 1.29 -11.43
CA SER A 246 -10.38 0.87 -12.82
C SER A 246 -9.20 0.11 -13.42
N SER A 247 -7.99 0.54 -13.09
CA SER A 247 -6.74 -0.01 -13.62
C SER A 247 -5.61 0.25 -12.64
N PRO A 248 -4.68 -0.72 -12.45
CA PRO A 248 -3.45 -0.49 -11.67
C PRO A 248 -2.59 0.67 -12.21
N PHE A 249 -2.69 1.01 -13.50
CA PHE A 249 -1.92 2.10 -14.08
C PHE A 249 -2.51 3.50 -13.84
N GLU A 250 -3.65 3.62 -13.17
CA GLU A 250 -4.39 4.88 -13.03
C GLU A 250 -4.40 5.44 -11.60
N ALA A 251 -3.86 4.70 -10.63
CA ALA A 251 -3.76 5.14 -9.24
C ALA A 251 -2.35 5.61 -8.89
N PRO A 252 -2.24 6.59 -7.98
CA PRO A 252 -0.98 6.84 -7.30
C PRO A 252 -0.68 5.72 -6.29
N TYR A 253 0.60 5.51 -6.03
CA TYR A 253 1.12 4.59 -5.01
C TYR A 253 2.10 5.32 -4.10
N PHE A 254 2.11 4.99 -2.82
CA PHE A 254 2.89 5.68 -1.79
C PHE A 254 3.69 4.69 -0.96
N SER A 255 4.90 5.08 -0.57
CA SER A 255 5.77 4.26 0.29
C SER A 255 5.20 4.06 1.70
N CYS A 256 4.33 4.99 2.13
CA CYS A 256 3.69 5.12 3.46
C CYS A 256 4.66 5.31 4.64
N VAL A 257 5.79 4.61 4.65
CA VAL A 257 6.88 4.79 5.60
C VAL A 257 8.01 5.60 4.96
N PRO A 258 8.76 6.38 5.76
CA PRO A 258 9.92 7.11 5.28
C PRO A 258 11.17 6.23 5.18
N TYR A 259 12.13 6.68 4.38
CA TYR A 259 13.41 6.06 4.09
C TYR A 259 14.51 7.12 4.17
N LEU A 260 15.74 6.71 4.47
CA LEU A 260 16.88 7.60 4.46
C LEU A 260 17.28 7.98 3.01
N LEU A 261 17.53 9.27 2.76
CA LEU A 261 18.03 9.84 1.51
C LEU A 261 19.37 10.54 1.75
N GLY A 262 20.39 9.73 2.02
CA GLY A 262 21.64 10.23 2.56
C GLY A 262 21.53 10.59 4.04
N GLU A 263 22.67 10.74 4.69
CA GLU A 263 22.76 10.98 6.13
C GLU A 263 22.01 12.26 6.54
N GLY A 264 21.21 12.17 7.60
CA GLY A 264 20.47 13.30 8.17
C GLY A 264 19.19 13.72 7.44
N GLN A 265 18.78 13.03 6.37
CA GLN A 265 17.58 13.40 5.61
C GLN A 265 16.68 12.19 5.36
N ALA A 266 15.48 12.18 5.95
CA ALA A 266 14.44 11.22 5.61
C ALA A 266 13.59 11.70 4.42
N MET A 267 13.04 10.76 3.66
CA MET A 267 12.11 11.01 2.56
C MET A 267 10.99 9.98 2.53
N GLN A 268 9.85 10.36 1.97
CA GLN A 268 8.87 9.41 1.42
C GLN A 268 8.91 9.47 -0.09
N TYR A 269 8.53 8.38 -0.75
CA TYR A 269 8.37 8.35 -2.20
C TYR A 269 6.94 7.96 -2.60
N SER A 270 6.59 8.32 -3.83
CA SER A 270 5.31 7.99 -4.42
C SER A 270 5.43 7.86 -5.94
N VAL A 271 4.60 7.03 -6.54
CA VAL A 271 4.58 6.75 -7.98
C VAL A 271 3.22 7.20 -8.51
N TRP A 272 3.22 8.08 -9.51
CA TRP A 272 2.01 8.73 -10.02
C TRP A 272 1.81 8.45 -11.51
N PRO A 273 0.57 8.21 -11.97
CA PRO A 273 0.32 8.09 -13.40
C PRO A 273 0.58 9.44 -14.09
N LYS A 274 1.33 9.43 -15.21
CA LYS A 274 1.46 10.63 -16.06
C LYS A 274 0.21 10.85 -16.91
N SER A 275 -0.46 9.76 -17.29
CA SER A 275 -1.70 9.82 -18.05
C SER A 275 -2.90 10.17 -17.17
N ARG A 276 -3.80 10.99 -17.72
CA ARG A 276 -5.13 11.28 -17.13
C ARG A 276 -6.23 10.38 -17.68
N ARG A 277 -5.90 9.42 -18.56
CA ARG A 277 -6.86 8.44 -19.09
C ARG A 277 -7.51 7.68 -17.95
N ARG A 278 -8.78 7.34 -18.13
CA ARG A 278 -9.55 6.50 -17.21
C ARG A 278 -10.18 5.34 -17.97
N THR A 279 -9.96 4.14 -17.47
CA THR A 279 -10.53 2.90 -18.00
C THR A 279 -11.92 2.69 -17.40
N PRO A 280 -12.96 2.46 -18.19
CA PRO A 280 -14.26 2.11 -17.65
C PRO A 280 -14.22 0.72 -17.03
N ILE A 281 -14.82 0.55 -15.84
CA ILE A 281 -14.97 -0.77 -15.23
C ILE A 281 -16.13 -1.48 -15.92
N PRO A 282 -15.91 -2.67 -16.50
CA PRO A 282 -16.94 -3.36 -17.26
C PRO A 282 -18.14 -3.73 -16.38
N ARG A 283 -19.36 -3.55 -16.93
CA ARG A 283 -20.63 -4.02 -16.36
C ARG A 283 -21.11 -3.35 -15.07
N LEU A 284 -20.43 -2.36 -14.49
CA LEU A 284 -20.94 -1.70 -13.27
C LEU A 284 -22.35 -1.12 -13.47
N PRO A 285 -23.25 -1.19 -12.47
CA PRO A 285 -23.04 -1.72 -11.10
C PRO A 285 -23.18 -3.25 -10.97
N LEU A 286 -23.35 -3.98 -12.08
CA LEU A 286 -23.29 -5.45 -12.09
C LEU A 286 -21.84 -5.94 -11.90
N ARG A 287 -21.69 -7.24 -11.62
CA ARG A 287 -20.38 -7.83 -11.35
C ARG A 287 -19.49 -7.79 -12.61
N PRO A 288 -18.31 -7.14 -12.57
CA PRO A 288 -17.30 -7.23 -13.64
C PRO A 288 -16.68 -8.64 -13.70
N PRO A 289 -15.87 -8.96 -14.72
CA PRO A 289 -15.00 -10.14 -14.70
C PRO A 289 -14.11 -10.15 -13.45
N ASP A 290 -13.83 -11.34 -12.91
CA ASP A 290 -13.08 -11.51 -11.65
C ASP A 290 -11.62 -11.00 -11.73
N ASP A 291 -11.07 -10.83 -12.94
CA ASP A 291 -9.70 -10.37 -13.20
C ASP A 291 -9.65 -9.08 -14.05
N TYR A 292 -10.67 -8.21 -13.95
CA TYR A 292 -10.77 -7.02 -14.80
C TYR A 292 -9.57 -6.06 -14.67
N LEU A 293 -8.88 -5.99 -13.53
CA LEU A 293 -7.68 -5.17 -13.38
C LEU A 293 -6.52 -5.68 -14.23
N ARG A 294 -6.35 -7.01 -14.30
CA ARG A 294 -5.36 -7.65 -15.19
C ARG A 294 -5.71 -7.39 -16.64
N LEU A 295 -6.99 -7.53 -17.02
CA LEU A 295 -7.45 -7.26 -18.38
C LEU A 295 -7.20 -5.79 -18.78
N ALA A 296 -7.43 -4.85 -17.86
CA ALA A 296 -7.12 -3.43 -18.09
C ALA A 296 -5.62 -3.19 -18.33
N MET A 297 -4.73 -3.86 -17.58
CA MET A 297 -3.28 -3.76 -17.82
C MET A 297 -2.88 -4.31 -19.19
N VAL A 298 -3.40 -5.48 -19.57
CA VAL A 298 -3.12 -6.11 -20.87
C VAL A 298 -3.56 -5.19 -22.01
N GLN A 299 -4.76 -4.61 -21.91
CA GLN A 299 -5.27 -3.69 -22.92
C GLN A 299 -4.41 -2.42 -23.02
N ALA A 300 -4.05 -1.80 -21.89
CA ALA A 300 -3.22 -0.61 -21.89
C ALA A 300 -1.85 -0.85 -22.54
N LEU A 301 -1.18 -1.96 -22.20
CA LEU A 301 0.14 -2.30 -22.75
C LEU A 301 0.10 -2.78 -24.21
N ALA A 302 -1.05 -3.25 -24.69
CA ALA A 302 -1.25 -3.55 -26.11
C ALA A 302 -1.32 -2.27 -26.97
N GLU A 303 -1.69 -1.13 -26.36
CA GLU A 303 -1.76 0.17 -27.05
C GLU A 303 -0.42 0.92 -27.01
N GLY A 304 0.44 0.65 -26.03
CA GLY A 304 1.78 1.22 -25.93
C GLY A 304 2.35 1.24 -24.51
N ASP A 305 3.44 1.98 -24.35
CA ASP A 305 4.12 2.11 -23.07
C ASP A 305 3.27 2.89 -22.06
N VAL A 306 3.38 2.52 -20.78
CA VAL A 306 2.73 3.21 -19.66
C VAL A 306 3.78 3.94 -18.85
N GLU A 307 3.65 5.26 -18.75
CA GLU A 307 4.57 6.06 -17.96
C GLU A 307 4.01 6.45 -16.59
N LEU A 308 4.78 6.14 -15.56
CA LEU A 308 4.56 6.56 -14.18
C LEU A 308 5.71 7.49 -13.74
N GLU A 309 5.42 8.44 -12.87
CA GLU A 309 6.38 9.41 -12.34
C GLU A 309 6.67 9.11 -10.87
N LEU A 310 7.93 8.80 -10.57
CA LEU A 310 8.41 8.66 -9.20
C LEU A 310 8.69 10.05 -8.63
N ARG A 311 8.17 10.32 -7.44
CA ARG A 311 8.31 11.60 -6.73
C ARG A 311 8.82 11.38 -5.30
N LEU A 312 9.65 12.30 -4.81
CA LEU A 312 10.13 12.33 -3.43
C LEU A 312 9.51 13.48 -2.64
N GLN A 313 9.32 13.27 -1.35
CA GLN A 313 8.95 14.28 -0.36
C GLN A 313 9.96 14.24 0.77
N LEU A 314 10.64 15.35 1.07
CA LEU A 314 11.68 15.40 2.10
C LEU A 314 11.07 15.74 3.46
N GLN A 315 11.53 15.10 4.51
CA GLN A 315 11.19 15.47 5.87
C GLN A 315 11.71 16.88 6.18
N THR A 316 10.82 17.76 6.65
CA THR A 316 11.17 19.14 7.07
C THR A 316 10.76 19.44 8.51
N ASP A 317 9.87 18.64 9.08
CA ASP A 317 9.39 18.77 10.46
C ASP A 317 9.22 17.37 11.08
N PRO A 318 10.01 16.99 12.10
CA PRO A 318 9.99 15.64 12.66
C PRO A 318 8.68 15.30 13.40
N HIS A 319 7.91 16.29 13.84
CA HIS A 319 6.63 16.05 14.51
C HIS A 319 5.49 15.92 13.50
N LEU A 320 5.39 16.83 12.53
CA LEU A 320 4.34 16.85 11.51
C LEU A 320 4.60 15.86 10.37
N MET A 321 5.84 15.43 10.20
CA MET A 321 6.29 14.43 9.21
C MET A 321 7.08 13.32 9.93
N PRO A 322 6.41 12.52 10.78
CA PRO A 322 7.11 11.58 11.65
C PRO A 322 7.61 10.34 10.93
N ILE A 323 8.66 9.75 11.50
CA ILE A 323 9.17 8.42 11.15
C ILE A 323 8.39 7.35 11.91
N GLU A 324 8.17 7.56 13.20
CA GLU A 324 7.53 6.61 14.13
C GLU A 324 6.02 6.44 13.98
N ASN A 325 5.39 7.09 12.98
CA ASN A 325 3.95 6.98 12.79
C ASN A 325 3.56 7.05 11.31
N ALA A 326 3.38 5.87 10.70
CA ALA A 326 2.99 5.71 9.32
C ALA A 326 1.52 6.09 9.00
N GLY A 327 0.71 6.37 10.04
CA GLY A 327 -0.68 6.83 9.91
C GLY A 327 -0.80 8.33 9.58
N VAL A 328 0.30 9.09 9.71
CA VAL A 328 0.32 10.54 9.47
C VAL A 328 0.58 10.85 8.00
N LEU A 329 -0.35 11.59 7.38
CA LEU A 329 -0.18 12.11 6.03
C LEU A 329 0.75 13.33 6.05
N TRP A 330 1.94 13.19 5.48
CA TRP A 330 2.92 14.28 5.39
C TRP A 330 2.38 15.46 4.56
N PRO A 331 2.25 16.67 5.14
CA PRO A 331 1.60 17.80 4.47
C PRO A 331 2.45 18.33 3.31
N GLU A 332 1.87 18.32 2.10
CA GLU A 332 2.54 18.81 0.88
C GLU A 332 2.87 20.31 0.91
N ARG A 333 2.23 21.07 1.80
CA ARG A 333 2.56 22.49 2.04
C ARG A 333 3.91 22.68 2.73
N LEU A 334 4.35 21.73 3.56
CA LEU A 334 5.65 21.80 4.23
C LEU A 334 6.76 21.26 3.34
N SER A 335 6.50 20.15 2.65
CA SER A 335 7.37 19.63 1.60
C SER A 335 6.53 19.16 0.42
N PRO A 336 6.65 19.77 -0.77
CA PRO A 336 6.00 19.27 -1.97
C PRO A 336 6.61 17.95 -2.43
N ARG A 337 5.85 17.18 -3.22
CA ARG A 337 6.34 15.98 -3.91
C ARG A 337 7.04 16.37 -5.21
N VAL A 338 8.35 16.21 -5.27
CA VAL A 338 9.18 16.58 -6.43
C VAL A 338 9.40 15.37 -7.34
N PRO A 339 9.07 15.44 -8.64
CA PRO A 339 9.41 14.41 -9.61
C PRO A 339 10.91 14.15 -9.69
N VAL A 340 11.32 12.88 -9.58
CA VAL A 340 12.74 12.50 -9.63
C VAL A 340 13.09 11.50 -10.74
N ALA A 341 12.11 10.71 -11.19
CA ALA A 341 12.33 9.73 -12.26
C ALA A 341 11.02 9.41 -12.99
N THR A 342 11.15 8.92 -14.23
CA THR A 342 10.03 8.30 -14.97
C THR A 342 10.25 6.80 -15.00
N LEU A 343 9.23 6.03 -14.63
CA LEU A 343 9.15 4.59 -14.80
C LEU A 343 8.31 4.32 -16.06
N ARG A 344 8.90 3.65 -17.05
CA ARG A 344 8.27 3.39 -18.37
C ARG A 344 8.34 1.92 -18.74
#